data_AF-A0A1C4ZRL6-F1
#
_entry.id   AF-A0A1C4ZRL6-F1
#
_cell.length_a   1.000
_cell.length_b   1.000
_cell.length_c   1.000
_cell.angle_alpha   90.00
_cell.angle_beta   90.00
_cell.angle_gamma   90.00
#
_symmetry.space_group_name_H-M   'P 1'
#
loop_
_entity.id
_entity.type
_entity.pdbx_description
1 polymer ?
#
loop_
_entity_poly.entity_id
_entity_poly.type
_entity_poly.pdbx_seq_one_letter_code
_entity_poly.pdbx_strand_id
1 'polypeptide(L)'
;MSSAASFSYAPLLPTGPDQTEYRLVTDEGVDVVNGPGGRRFLTVEPAALTALTAEAMHDIAHFLRPAHLAQLRSIIDDPAASPNDRFVALDLLRNANIAAGGVLPMCQDTGTAIVMGKRGRHVLTDGADAEAISRGVYQAYTRLNLRYSQLAPLTMWDERNTGSNLPAQVEIYAEDPDGHPDAYKFLFMAKGGGSANKSYLYQETKALLNPTRMMQFLEEKLRLIGTAACPPYHLAVVIGGTSAEYALKTAKYASAKYLDALPTQGSMSAHGFRDLELEAEVLELTRNFGIGAQFGGRYFCHDVRVVRLPRHGASCPVAIAVSCSADRQAVAKITPSGVWLERLETDPARYLPDVTDETLDTEQVVRVDLNRPMAEIRAELSKYPVKTRLSLTGPLVVARDIAHAKIAERLDAGEPMPQYLRDHAVYYAGPAKTPEGYASGSFGPTTAGRMDAYVEKFQAAGGSMVMLAKGNRSGQVTRSCHQHGGFYLGSIGGPAARLAQDCIKHVEVLEYPELGMEAVWKIEVEDFPAFIVVDDKGNDFFAEVTKPVLTVGRR
;
A
#
# COMPACT_ATOMS: atom_id res chain seq x y z
N MET A 1 -17.98 36.77 34.34
CA MET A 1 -17.51 35.98 35.50
C MET A 1 -17.17 34.59 34.99
N SER A 2 -15.89 34.25 34.90
CA SER A 2 -15.47 32.89 34.54
C SER A 2 -15.72 32.02 35.77
N SER A 3 -16.69 31.11 35.69
CA SER A 3 -16.67 29.97 36.60
C SER A 3 -15.35 29.24 36.34
N ALA A 4 -14.60 28.94 37.41
CA ALA A 4 -13.41 28.11 37.27
C ALA A 4 -13.86 26.75 36.73
N ALA A 5 -13.31 26.33 35.59
CA ALA A 5 -13.63 25.02 35.02
C ALA A 5 -13.12 23.92 35.98
N SER A 6 -13.93 22.87 36.20
CA SER A 6 -13.47 21.70 36.93
C SER A 6 -12.43 20.93 36.12
N PHE A 7 -11.43 20.37 36.79
CA PHE A 7 -10.44 19.51 36.14
C PHE A 7 -11.11 18.24 35.60
N SER A 8 -10.84 17.93 34.33
CA SER A 8 -11.28 16.70 33.67
C SER A 8 -10.16 16.21 32.77
N TYR A 9 -9.91 14.90 32.77
CA TYR A 9 -8.89 14.24 31.95
C TYR A 9 -9.53 13.13 31.13
N ALA A 10 -9.17 13.07 29.85
CA ALA A 10 -9.42 11.94 28.98
C ALA A 10 -8.23 11.74 28.04
N PRO A 11 -7.86 10.49 27.71
CA PRO A 11 -6.94 10.22 26.61
C PRO A 11 -7.48 10.83 25.30
N LEU A 12 -6.57 11.27 24.43
CA LEU A 12 -6.95 11.89 23.15
C LEU A 12 -7.53 10.86 22.17
N LEU A 13 -7.10 9.60 22.25
CA LEU A 13 -7.60 8.48 21.45
C LEU A 13 -8.00 7.32 22.37
N PRO A 14 -9.13 7.44 23.11
CA PRO A 14 -9.56 6.42 24.04
C PRO A 14 -10.03 5.20 23.24
N THR A 15 -9.40 4.05 23.44
CA THR A 15 -9.78 2.80 22.78
C THR A 15 -10.80 2.03 23.63
N GLY A 16 -11.82 1.49 22.97
CA GLY A 16 -12.75 0.54 23.58
C GLY A 16 -12.14 -0.85 23.79
N PRO A 17 -12.96 -1.84 24.21
CA PRO A 17 -12.51 -3.20 24.45
C PRO A 17 -11.83 -3.84 23.23
N ASP A 18 -10.74 -4.54 23.47
CA ASP A 18 -10.02 -5.34 22.47
C ASP A 18 -10.84 -6.59 22.10
N GLN A 19 -11.33 -6.65 20.86
CA GLN A 19 -12.10 -7.78 20.30
C GLN A 19 -11.26 -8.63 19.36
N THR A 20 -9.96 -8.37 19.23
CA THR A 20 -9.09 -9.09 18.32
C THR A 20 -8.91 -10.54 18.79
N GLU A 21 -9.00 -11.48 17.85
CA GLU A 21 -8.62 -12.87 18.10
C GLU A 21 -7.10 -12.99 18.05
N TYR A 22 -6.52 -13.61 19.09
CA TYR A 22 -5.07 -13.82 19.19
C TYR A 22 -4.74 -15.32 19.20
N ARG A 23 -3.60 -15.66 18.60
CA ARG A 23 -2.93 -16.96 18.77
C ARG A 23 -1.71 -16.81 19.69
N LEU A 24 -1.43 -17.84 20.49
CA LEU A 24 -0.19 -17.93 21.24
C LEU A 24 0.95 -18.19 20.25
N VAL A 25 2.02 -17.39 20.34
CA VAL A 25 3.27 -17.58 19.58
C VAL A 25 4.24 -18.43 20.41
N THR A 26 4.44 -18.06 21.68
CA THR A 26 5.27 -18.78 22.64
C THR A 26 4.92 -18.33 24.06
N ASP A 27 5.18 -19.17 25.06
CA ASP A 27 5.18 -18.82 26.48
C ASP A 27 6.62 -18.68 27.05
N GLU A 28 7.64 -18.85 26.21
CA GLU A 28 9.05 -18.67 26.58
C GLU A 28 9.46 -17.19 26.63
N GLY A 29 10.45 -16.88 27.48
CA GLY A 29 11.02 -15.54 27.60
C GLY A 29 10.10 -14.52 28.26
N VAL A 30 9.07 -14.98 28.98
CA VAL A 30 8.18 -14.16 29.80
C VAL A 30 8.07 -14.75 31.20
N ASP A 31 8.27 -13.92 32.22
CA ASP A 31 8.26 -14.37 33.61
C ASP A 31 7.63 -13.31 34.52
N VAL A 32 7.10 -13.73 35.68
CA VAL A 32 6.59 -12.80 36.70
C VAL A 32 7.51 -12.81 37.91
N VAL A 33 8.08 -11.65 38.21
CA VAL A 33 8.98 -11.46 39.35
C VAL A 33 8.36 -10.56 40.42
N ASN A 34 8.70 -10.82 41.68
CA ASN A 34 8.34 -9.94 42.79
C ASN A 34 9.33 -8.78 42.88
N GLY A 35 8.82 -7.56 42.94
CA GLY A 35 9.60 -6.34 43.09
C GLY A 35 9.28 -5.56 44.37
N PRO A 36 9.92 -4.40 44.56
CA PRO A 36 9.81 -3.62 45.79
C PRO A 36 8.38 -3.17 46.10
N GLY A 37 8.01 -3.24 47.38
CA GLY A 37 6.68 -2.84 47.86
C GLY A 37 5.57 -3.83 47.51
N GLY A 38 5.90 -5.11 47.29
CA GLY A 38 4.92 -6.16 46.97
C GLY A 38 4.36 -6.09 45.55
N ARG A 39 4.98 -5.29 44.68
CA ARG A 39 4.58 -5.18 43.27
C ARG A 39 5.05 -6.39 42.48
N ARG A 40 4.26 -6.82 41.51
CA ARG A 40 4.66 -7.85 40.54
C ARG A 40 5.03 -7.19 39.23
N PHE A 41 6.07 -7.69 38.60
CA PHE A 41 6.56 -7.22 37.32
C PHE A 41 6.59 -8.37 36.32
N LEU A 42 6.19 -8.08 35.07
CA LEU A 42 6.38 -8.97 33.94
C LEU A 42 7.78 -8.71 33.37
N THR A 43 8.69 -9.66 33.47
CA THR A 43 9.98 -9.62 32.77
C THR A 43 9.80 -10.19 31.36
N VAL A 44 10.29 -9.47 30.36
CA VAL A 44 10.25 -9.87 28.95
C VAL A 44 11.66 -9.91 28.41
N GLU A 45 12.08 -11.08 27.94
CA GLU A 45 13.39 -11.27 27.35
C GLU A 45 13.48 -10.65 25.93
N PRO A 46 14.65 -10.14 25.52
CA PRO A 46 14.86 -9.64 24.15
C PRO A 46 14.57 -10.67 23.06
N ALA A 47 14.78 -11.96 23.36
CA ALA A 47 14.48 -13.05 22.44
C ALA A 47 12.98 -13.14 22.11
N ALA A 48 12.10 -12.91 23.09
CA ALA A 48 10.64 -12.90 22.90
C ALA A 48 10.20 -11.75 21.97
N LEU A 49 10.77 -10.55 22.14
CA LEU A 49 10.53 -9.40 21.25
C LEU A 49 11.01 -9.66 19.82
N THR A 50 12.18 -10.29 19.69
CA THR A 50 12.78 -10.66 18.40
C THR A 50 11.90 -11.67 17.68
N ALA A 51 11.49 -12.75 18.36
CA ALA A 51 10.66 -13.80 17.80
C ALA A 51 9.27 -13.28 17.41
N LEU A 52 8.60 -12.53 18.31
CA LEU A 52 7.31 -11.91 18.02
C LEU A 52 7.37 -11.02 16.78
N THR A 53 8.41 -10.18 16.67
CA THR A 53 8.54 -9.27 15.54
C THR A 53 8.80 -10.02 14.23
N ALA A 54 9.65 -11.05 14.25
CA ALA A 54 9.91 -11.86 13.06
C ALA A 54 8.65 -12.57 12.57
N GLU A 55 7.89 -13.16 13.50
CA GLU A 55 6.60 -13.83 13.23
C GLU A 55 5.56 -12.85 12.69
N ALA A 56 5.43 -11.66 13.30
CA ALA A 56 4.51 -10.64 12.82
C ALA A 56 4.85 -10.16 11.40
N MET A 57 6.14 -9.97 11.09
CA MET A 57 6.59 -9.59 9.74
C MET A 57 6.36 -10.71 8.72
N HIS A 58 6.52 -11.98 9.11
CA HIS A 58 6.15 -13.12 8.29
C HIS A 58 4.66 -13.12 7.96
N ASP A 59 3.82 -13.07 9.00
CA ASP A 59 2.37 -13.19 8.86
C ASP A 59 1.79 -12.08 8.00
N ILE A 60 2.14 -10.83 8.27
CA ILE A 60 1.59 -9.71 7.50
C ILE A 60 2.14 -9.66 6.07
N ALA A 61 3.21 -10.39 5.72
CA ALA A 61 3.70 -10.47 4.34
C ALA A 61 2.95 -11.51 3.49
N HIS A 62 2.29 -12.49 4.12
CA HIS A 62 1.69 -13.66 3.47
C HIS A 62 0.18 -13.81 3.71
N PHE A 63 -0.31 -13.34 4.85
CA PHE A 63 -1.71 -13.45 5.28
C PHE A 63 -2.37 -12.08 5.34
N LEU A 64 -3.70 -12.07 5.23
CA LEU A 64 -4.54 -10.88 5.32
C LEU A 64 -5.58 -11.05 6.41
N ARG A 65 -6.16 -9.94 6.87
CA ARG A 65 -7.28 -9.98 7.81
C ARG A 65 -8.52 -10.61 7.14
N PRO A 66 -9.28 -11.47 7.84
CA PRO A 66 -10.53 -12.04 7.32
C PRO A 66 -11.52 -10.98 6.79
N ALA A 67 -11.60 -9.83 7.47
CA ALA A 67 -12.48 -8.73 7.06
C ALA A 67 -12.08 -8.10 5.71
N HIS A 68 -10.78 -8.00 5.40
CA HIS A 68 -10.30 -7.49 4.12
C HIS A 68 -10.65 -8.46 2.98
N LEU A 69 -10.39 -9.76 3.19
CA LEU A 69 -10.73 -10.82 2.22
C LEU A 69 -12.24 -10.90 1.96
N ALA A 70 -13.07 -10.76 3.00
CA ALA A 70 -14.51 -10.68 2.87
C ALA A 70 -14.97 -9.49 2.01
N GLN A 71 -14.32 -8.34 2.15
CA GLN A 71 -14.62 -7.16 1.33
C GLN A 71 -14.20 -7.36 -0.13
N LEU A 72 -13.09 -8.04 -0.42
CA LEU A 72 -12.74 -8.45 -1.79
C LEU A 72 -13.80 -9.40 -2.36
N ARG A 73 -14.24 -10.40 -1.58
CA ARG A 73 -15.31 -11.32 -2.01
C ARG A 73 -16.60 -10.57 -2.33
N SER A 74 -16.99 -9.61 -1.50
CA SER A 74 -18.21 -8.83 -1.73
C SER A 74 -18.20 -8.03 -3.04
N ILE A 75 -17.03 -7.67 -3.58
CA ILE A 75 -16.92 -7.00 -4.87
C ILE A 75 -17.34 -7.94 -6.00
N ILE A 76 -16.92 -9.21 -5.90
CA ILE A 76 -17.25 -10.24 -6.89
C ILE A 76 -18.75 -10.50 -6.90
N ASP A 77 -19.36 -10.56 -5.71
CA ASP A 77 -20.78 -10.87 -5.53
C ASP A 77 -21.72 -9.69 -5.81
N ASP A 78 -21.23 -8.45 -5.77
CA ASP A 78 -22.06 -7.27 -5.97
C ASP A 78 -22.47 -7.13 -7.45
N PRO A 79 -23.77 -7.21 -7.81
CA PRO A 79 -24.23 -7.02 -9.18
C PRO A 79 -23.92 -5.61 -9.73
N ALA A 80 -23.77 -4.61 -8.87
CA ALA A 80 -23.41 -3.25 -9.24
C ALA A 80 -21.90 -3.04 -9.48
N ALA A 81 -21.04 -4.02 -9.15
CA ALA A 81 -19.63 -3.97 -9.48
C ALA A 81 -19.42 -4.02 -11.01
N SER A 82 -18.46 -3.25 -11.51
CA SER A 82 -18.08 -3.35 -12.91
C SER A 82 -17.36 -4.68 -13.19
N PRO A 83 -17.30 -5.16 -14.45
CA PRO A 83 -16.50 -6.34 -14.78
C PRO A 83 -15.03 -6.20 -14.39
N ASN A 84 -14.45 -4.99 -14.55
CA ASN A 84 -13.09 -4.68 -14.11
C ASN A 84 -12.92 -4.72 -12.59
N ASP A 85 -13.91 -4.25 -11.81
CA ASP A 85 -13.86 -4.37 -10.34
C ASP A 85 -13.79 -5.84 -9.92
N ARG A 86 -14.63 -6.69 -10.51
CA ARG A 86 -14.66 -8.14 -10.22
C ARG A 86 -13.36 -8.82 -10.64
N PHE A 87 -12.82 -8.47 -11.82
CA PHE A 87 -11.57 -9.01 -12.32
C PHE A 87 -10.39 -8.68 -11.40
N VAL A 88 -10.26 -7.42 -10.98
CA VAL A 88 -9.20 -7.00 -10.05
C VAL A 88 -9.37 -7.66 -8.68
N ALA A 89 -10.59 -7.72 -8.14
CA ALA A 89 -10.84 -8.37 -6.85
C ALA A 89 -10.50 -9.88 -6.89
N LEU A 90 -10.84 -10.56 -7.98
CA LEU A 90 -10.49 -11.96 -8.20
C LEU A 90 -8.98 -12.18 -8.27
N ASP A 91 -8.25 -11.33 -9.00
CA ASP A 91 -6.79 -11.46 -9.13
C ASP A 91 -6.09 -11.20 -7.78
N LEU A 92 -6.61 -10.25 -6.97
CA LEU A 92 -6.15 -10.00 -5.60
C LEU A 92 -6.42 -11.19 -4.66
N LEU A 93 -7.57 -11.86 -4.77
CA LEU A 93 -7.87 -13.05 -3.97
C LEU A 93 -7.01 -14.25 -4.38
N ARG A 94 -6.80 -14.48 -5.68
CA ARG A 94 -5.87 -15.50 -6.18
C ARG A 94 -4.46 -15.26 -5.67
N ASN A 95 -4.03 -14.00 -5.67
CA ASN A 95 -2.74 -13.63 -5.12
C ASN A 95 -2.63 -13.87 -3.61
N ALA A 96 -3.68 -13.57 -2.84
CA ALA A 96 -3.71 -13.90 -1.41
C ALA A 96 -3.59 -15.41 -1.18
N ASN A 97 -4.24 -16.22 -2.02
CA ASN A 97 -4.12 -17.68 -1.97
C ASN A 97 -2.71 -18.19 -2.24
N ILE A 98 -2.03 -17.63 -3.24
CA ILE A 98 -0.62 -17.96 -3.52
C ILE A 98 0.28 -17.52 -2.35
N ALA A 99 0.07 -16.31 -1.83
CA ALA A 99 0.89 -15.76 -0.75
C ALA A 99 0.75 -16.55 0.56
N ALA A 100 -0.44 -17.08 0.86
CA ALA A 100 -0.68 -17.91 2.03
C ALA A 100 0.15 -19.21 2.06
N GLY A 101 0.75 -19.60 0.93
CA GLY A 101 1.75 -20.68 0.90
C GLY A 101 3.07 -20.35 1.62
N GLY A 102 3.29 -19.10 2.05
CA GLY A 102 4.45 -18.69 2.86
C GLY A 102 5.78 -18.55 2.09
N VAL A 103 5.78 -18.73 0.77
CA VAL A 103 6.99 -18.67 -0.06
C VAL A 103 7.13 -17.32 -0.78
N LEU A 104 6.09 -16.91 -1.51
CA LEU A 104 6.05 -15.64 -2.24
C LEU A 104 5.25 -14.62 -1.43
N PRO A 105 5.81 -13.45 -1.05
CA PRO A 105 5.04 -12.43 -0.36
C PRO A 105 3.96 -11.85 -1.29
N MET A 106 2.81 -11.46 -0.75
CA MET A 106 1.68 -11.00 -1.56
C MET A 106 2.01 -9.82 -2.49
N CYS A 107 2.99 -8.98 -2.13
CA CYS A 107 3.42 -7.81 -2.87
C CYS A 107 4.94 -7.79 -3.01
N GLN A 108 5.46 -7.35 -4.16
CA GLN A 108 6.89 -7.13 -4.38
C GLN A 108 7.46 -6.04 -3.47
N ASP A 109 6.64 -5.03 -3.16
CA ASP A 109 6.96 -4.04 -2.15
C ASP A 109 6.59 -4.56 -0.77
N THR A 110 7.51 -5.25 -0.12
CA THR A 110 7.34 -5.77 1.24
C THR A 110 7.28 -4.67 2.30
N GLY A 111 7.55 -3.41 1.92
CA GLY A 111 7.26 -2.21 2.70
C GLY A 111 8.30 -1.87 3.76
N THR A 112 8.09 -0.72 4.40
CA THR A 112 8.83 -0.31 5.59
C THR A 112 8.22 -0.99 6.81
N ALA A 113 9.07 -1.62 7.64
CA ALA A 113 8.65 -2.17 8.92
C ALA A 113 8.41 -1.04 9.92
N ILE A 114 7.18 -0.94 10.43
CA ILE A 114 6.78 0.04 11.44
C ILE A 114 6.24 -0.73 12.65
N VAL A 115 6.75 -0.42 13.84
CA VAL A 115 6.37 -1.05 15.09
C VAL A 115 6.03 0.03 16.10
N MET A 116 4.78 0.07 16.52
CA MET A 116 4.36 0.84 17.69
C MET A 116 4.21 -0.13 18.86
N GLY A 117 4.90 0.14 19.96
CA GLY A 117 4.77 -0.59 21.22
C GLY A 117 4.21 0.30 22.33
N LYS A 118 3.34 -0.23 23.19
CA LYS A 118 2.89 0.39 24.44
C LYS A 118 3.29 -0.49 25.61
N ARG A 119 4.31 -0.06 26.35
CA ARG A 119 4.91 -0.81 27.46
C ARG A 119 4.26 -0.39 28.78
N GLY A 120 3.52 -1.31 29.39
CA GLY A 120 2.92 -1.14 30.70
C GLY A 120 3.97 -0.85 31.78
N ARG A 121 3.58 -0.10 32.81
CA ARG A 121 4.51 0.36 33.85
C ARG A 121 5.13 -0.76 34.71
N HIS A 122 4.59 -1.97 34.66
CA HIS A 122 5.12 -3.15 35.36
C HIS A 122 5.81 -4.14 34.41
N VAL A 123 6.09 -3.75 33.17
CA VAL A 123 6.89 -4.55 32.24
C VAL A 123 8.36 -4.16 32.36
N LEU A 124 9.22 -5.15 32.60
CA LEU A 124 10.68 -5.01 32.67
C LEU A 124 11.32 -5.67 31.45
N THR A 125 12.14 -4.90 30.75
CA THR A 125 13.02 -5.35 29.66
C THR A 125 14.46 -4.98 30.00
N ASP A 126 15.43 -5.36 29.16
CA ASP A 126 16.82 -4.93 29.29
C ASP A 126 17.07 -3.47 28.87
N GLY A 127 16.03 -2.79 28.36
CA GLY A 127 16.08 -1.41 27.89
C GLY A 127 16.51 -1.24 26.43
N ALA A 128 16.84 -2.32 25.72
CA ALA A 128 17.25 -2.32 24.31
C ALA A 128 16.15 -2.82 23.37
N ASP A 129 14.88 -2.62 23.75
CA ASP A 129 13.68 -3.13 23.07
C ASP A 129 13.68 -2.86 21.56
N ALA A 130 14.09 -1.66 21.14
CA ALA A 130 14.15 -1.28 19.73
C ALA A 130 15.19 -2.07 18.92
N GLU A 131 16.30 -2.49 19.55
CA GLU A 131 17.29 -3.37 18.92
C GLU A 131 16.72 -4.78 18.74
N ALA A 132 16.06 -5.33 19.77
CA ALA A 132 15.42 -6.64 19.71
C ALA A 132 14.33 -6.70 18.63
N ILE A 133 13.49 -5.67 18.55
CA ILE A 133 12.48 -5.52 17.49
C ILE A 133 13.15 -5.43 16.12
N SER A 134 14.18 -4.59 15.96
CA SER A 134 14.92 -4.46 14.69
C SER A 134 15.60 -5.76 14.28
N ARG A 135 16.07 -6.56 15.23
CA ARG A 135 16.63 -7.90 15.00
C ARG A 135 15.58 -8.87 14.47
N GLY A 136 14.34 -8.80 14.97
CA GLY A 136 13.23 -9.59 14.44
C GLY A 136 12.87 -9.20 13.00
N VAL A 137 12.84 -7.90 12.70
CA VAL A 137 12.69 -7.40 11.32
C VAL A 137 13.82 -7.93 10.43
N TYR A 138 15.08 -7.77 10.85
CA TYR A 138 16.23 -8.28 10.12
C TYR A 138 16.13 -9.78 9.84
N GLN A 139 15.73 -10.58 10.84
CA GLN A 139 15.57 -12.02 10.68
C GLN A 139 14.50 -12.35 9.64
N ALA A 140 13.32 -11.73 9.70
CA ALA A 140 12.26 -11.96 8.73
C ALA A 140 12.73 -11.61 7.31
N TYR A 141 13.29 -10.41 7.12
CA TYR A 141 13.70 -9.94 5.81
C TYR A 141 14.90 -10.68 5.22
N THR A 142 15.83 -11.18 6.04
CA THR A 142 16.98 -11.95 5.54
C THR A 142 16.68 -13.41 5.28
N ARG A 143 15.79 -14.04 6.07
CA ARG A 143 15.44 -15.47 5.91
C ARG A 143 14.34 -15.73 4.88
N LEU A 144 13.34 -14.84 4.79
CA LEU A 144 12.22 -14.99 3.88
C LEU A 144 12.50 -14.34 2.53
N ASN A 145 11.68 -14.62 1.53
CA ASN A 145 11.81 -14.08 0.16
C ASN A 145 11.24 -12.65 0.04
N LEU A 146 11.54 -11.79 1.02
CA LEU A 146 11.10 -10.39 1.05
C LEU A 146 12.06 -9.47 0.29
N ARG A 147 11.73 -8.18 0.16
CA ARG A 147 12.55 -7.18 -0.55
C ARG A 147 13.20 -6.18 0.40
N TYR A 148 14.46 -5.84 0.12
CA TYR A 148 15.16 -4.73 0.78
C TYR A 148 14.84 -3.41 0.07
N SER A 149 14.10 -2.54 0.75
CA SER A 149 13.52 -1.32 0.17
C SER A 149 13.95 -0.04 0.87
N GLN A 150 14.82 -0.12 1.89
CA GLN A 150 15.35 1.05 2.58
C GLN A 150 16.67 1.50 1.97
N LEU A 151 16.76 2.81 1.73
CA LEU A 151 17.92 3.50 1.17
C LEU A 151 18.51 4.34 2.31
N ALA A 152 19.80 4.16 2.59
CA ALA A 152 20.54 4.99 3.54
C ALA A 152 21.15 6.19 2.80
N PRO A 153 20.89 7.43 3.24
CA PRO A 153 21.58 8.60 2.73
C PRO A 153 23.03 8.59 3.21
N LEU A 154 23.97 8.59 2.27
CA LEU A 154 25.41 8.70 2.55
C LEU A 154 25.88 10.15 2.48
N THR A 155 25.31 10.88 1.52
CA THR A 155 25.43 12.34 1.38
C THR A 155 24.03 12.92 1.13
N MET A 156 23.94 14.19 0.74
CA MET A 156 22.67 14.77 0.29
C MET A 156 22.16 14.14 -1.01
N TRP A 157 23.06 13.61 -1.85
CA TRP A 157 22.75 13.15 -3.20
C TRP A 157 22.97 11.65 -3.40
N ASP A 158 23.89 11.07 -2.63
CA ASP A 158 24.26 9.66 -2.73
C ASP A 158 23.51 8.83 -1.70
N GLU A 159 22.90 7.74 -2.16
CA GLU A 159 22.21 6.78 -1.32
C GLU A 159 22.66 5.35 -1.64
N ARG A 160 22.47 4.45 -0.67
CA ARG A 160 22.72 3.02 -0.86
C ARG A 160 21.65 2.17 -0.20
N ASN A 161 21.23 1.10 -0.86
CA ASN A 161 20.34 0.11 -0.26
C ASN A 161 21.01 -0.51 0.98
N THR A 162 20.28 -0.62 2.10
CA THR A 162 20.84 -1.15 3.34
C THR A 162 21.07 -2.67 3.32
N GLY A 163 20.53 -3.37 2.33
CA GLY A 163 20.71 -4.80 2.15
C GLY A 163 19.96 -5.67 3.17
N SER A 164 19.11 -5.07 4.01
CA SER A 164 18.35 -5.79 5.04
C SER A 164 16.95 -5.23 5.33
N ASN A 165 16.52 -4.20 4.58
CA ASN A 165 15.30 -3.44 4.83
C ASN A 165 15.25 -2.69 6.18
N LEU A 166 16.38 -2.55 6.88
CA LEU A 166 16.50 -1.67 8.05
C LEU A 166 16.90 -0.25 7.62
N PRO A 167 16.68 0.78 8.45
CA PRO A 167 16.06 0.75 9.78
C PRO A 167 14.54 0.49 9.74
N ALA A 168 14.02 -0.10 10.82
CA ALA A 168 12.59 -0.09 11.09
C ALA A 168 12.21 1.21 11.81
N GLN A 169 10.98 1.69 11.63
CA GLN A 169 10.43 2.74 12.47
C GLN A 169 9.90 2.10 13.76
N VAL A 170 10.56 2.34 14.90
CA VAL A 170 10.16 1.79 16.19
C VAL A 170 9.78 2.92 17.16
N GLU A 171 8.55 2.90 17.64
CA GLU A 171 8.03 3.86 18.61
C GLU A 171 7.51 3.15 19.85
N ILE A 172 8.12 3.38 21.01
CA ILE A 172 7.73 2.74 22.28
C ILE A 172 7.17 3.78 23.22
N TYR A 173 5.91 3.61 23.60
CA TYR A 173 5.16 4.46 24.50
C TYR A 173 5.17 3.86 25.91
N ALA A 174 5.42 4.70 26.92
CA ALA A 174 5.17 4.34 28.31
C ALA A 174 3.69 4.62 28.63
N GLU A 175 2.88 3.58 28.59
CA GLU A 175 1.42 3.66 28.76
C GLU A 175 0.95 2.35 29.39
N ASP A 176 -0.06 2.40 30.27
CA ASP A 176 -0.76 1.19 30.71
C ASP A 176 -1.84 0.84 29.70
N PRO A 177 -1.61 -0.17 28.85
CA PRO A 177 -2.53 -0.41 27.74
C PRO A 177 -3.85 -0.93 28.28
N ASP A 178 -4.92 -0.16 28.11
CA ASP A 178 -6.28 -0.44 28.62
C ASP A 178 -6.32 -0.75 30.13
N GLY A 179 -5.45 -0.09 30.90
CA GLY A 179 -5.39 -0.27 32.36
C GLY A 179 -4.67 -1.55 32.83
N HIS A 180 -3.96 -2.23 31.93
CA HIS A 180 -3.14 -3.41 32.25
C HIS A 180 -1.66 -3.02 32.40
N PRO A 181 -1.17 -2.75 33.63
CA PRO A 181 0.20 -2.31 33.83
C PRO A 181 1.25 -3.41 33.53
N ASP A 182 0.84 -4.67 33.51
CA ASP A 182 1.64 -5.87 33.26
C ASP A 182 1.48 -6.40 31.83
N ALA A 183 1.20 -5.53 30.86
CA ALA A 183 1.10 -5.89 29.44
C ALA A 183 2.01 -5.02 28.57
N TYR A 184 2.57 -5.62 27.52
CA TYR A 184 3.27 -4.92 26.45
C TYR A 184 2.52 -5.14 25.12
N LYS A 185 1.81 -4.13 24.63
CA LYS A 185 1.02 -4.22 23.39
C LYS A 185 1.77 -3.68 22.19
N PHE A 186 1.52 -4.22 21.01
CA PHE A 186 2.16 -3.80 19.77
C PHE A 186 1.15 -3.66 18.63
N LEU A 187 1.47 -2.77 17.70
CA LEU A 187 0.93 -2.74 16.34
C LEU A 187 2.11 -2.85 15.38
N PHE A 188 2.16 -3.96 14.65
CA PHE A 188 3.10 -4.19 13.56
C PHE A 188 2.46 -3.80 12.23
N MET A 189 3.21 -3.11 11.37
CA MET A 189 2.79 -2.76 10.02
C MET A 189 3.94 -2.96 9.02
N ALA A 190 3.61 -3.46 7.83
CA ALA A 190 4.51 -3.49 6.67
C ALA A 190 3.99 -2.51 5.61
N LYS A 191 4.30 -1.22 5.76
CA LYS A 191 3.68 -0.17 4.93
C LYS A 191 4.41 -0.03 3.59
N GLY A 192 3.72 -0.32 2.49
CA GLY A 192 4.26 -0.13 1.14
C GLY A 192 4.50 1.36 0.84
N GLY A 193 5.57 1.67 0.12
CA GLY A 193 5.93 3.04 -0.24
C GLY A 193 4.85 3.73 -1.07
N GLY A 194 4.15 2.97 -1.92
CA GLY A 194 3.03 3.47 -2.73
C GLY A 194 1.89 4.08 -1.90
N SER A 195 1.44 3.39 -0.84
CA SER A 195 0.39 3.90 0.05
C SER A 195 0.91 4.88 1.09
N ALA A 196 2.17 4.77 1.50
CA ALA A 196 2.83 5.78 2.33
C ALA A 196 2.86 7.15 1.61
N ASN A 197 3.18 7.19 0.32
CA ASN A 197 3.18 8.41 -0.51
C ASN A 197 1.78 9.00 -0.76
N LYS A 198 0.72 8.27 -0.39
CA LYS A 198 -0.68 8.73 -0.43
C LYS A 198 -1.19 9.12 0.96
N SER A 199 -0.27 9.47 1.86
CA SER A 199 -0.57 10.15 3.12
C SER A 199 -0.38 11.65 2.91
N TYR A 200 -1.46 12.42 2.95
CA TYR A 200 -1.48 13.85 2.66
C TYR A 200 -1.88 14.66 3.89
N LEU A 201 -1.30 15.85 4.02
CA LEU A 201 -1.66 16.84 5.02
C LEU A 201 -2.11 18.12 4.33
N TYR A 202 -3.26 18.62 4.75
CA TYR A 202 -3.83 19.88 4.29
C TYR A 202 -4.02 20.79 5.51
N GLN A 203 -3.47 22.00 5.44
CA GLN A 203 -3.64 23.00 6.49
C GLN A 203 -4.88 23.84 6.21
N GLU A 204 -5.97 23.48 6.87
CA GLU A 204 -7.28 24.09 6.67
C GLU A 204 -7.66 24.97 7.87
N THR A 205 -8.81 25.64 7.76
CA THR A 205 -9.31 26.54 8.80
C THR A 205 -10.70 26.12 9.29
N LYS A 206 -11.22 26.81 10.32
CA LYS A 206 -12.61 26.62 10.77
C LYS A 206 -13.63 26.80 9.64
N ALA A 207 -13.30 27.55 8.58
CA ALA A 207 -14.19 27.75 7.44
C ALA A 207 -14.50 26.46 6.66
N LEU A 208 -13.66 25.43 6.76
CA LEU A 208 -13.90 24.11 6.17
C LEU A 208 -14.95 23.30 6.95
N LEU A 209 -15.13 23.55 8.25
CA LEU A 209 -16.04 22.81 9.12
C LEU A 209 -17.51 23.23 8.91
N ASN A 210 -18.00 22.97 7.70
CA ASN A 210 -19.35 23.13 7.19
C ASN A 210 -19.61 21.97 6.22
N PRO A 211 -20.78 21.28 6.26
CA PRO A 211 -21.01 20.06 5.47
C PRO A 211 -20.73 20.22 3.97
N THR A 212 -21.25 21.27 3.34
CA THR A 212 -21.06 21.51 1.90
C THR A 212 -19.59 21.72 1.55
N ARG A 213 -18.88 22.56 2.31
CA ARG A 213 -17.45 22.82 2.06
C ARG A 213 -16.58 21.60 2.33
N MET A 214 -16.90 20.83 3.37
CA MET A 214 -16.21 19.58 3.69
C MET A 214 -16.34 18.59 2.53
N MET A 215 -17.56 18.37 2.04
CA MET A 215 -17.78 17.41 0.96
C MET A 215 -17.15 17.85 -0.36
N GLN A 216 -17.19 19.15 -0.70
CA GLN A 216 -16.47 19.69 -1.86
C GLN A 216 -14.95 19.49 -1.75
N PHE A 217 -14.39 19.78 -0.57
CA PHE A 217 -12.97 19.55 -0.30
C PHE A 217 -12.62 18.06 -0.44
N LEU A 218 -13.40 17.16 0.16
CA LEU A 218 -13.15 15.73 0.10
C LEU A 218 -13.30 15.19 -1.33
N GLU A 219 -14.30 15.64 -2.10
CA GLU A 219 -14.42 15.25 -3.50
C GLU A 219 -13.16 15.60 -4.29
N GLU A 220 -12.67 16.84 -4.17
CA GLU A 220 -11.48 17.29 -4.87
C GLU A 220 -10.24 16.48 -4.42
N LYS A 221 -9.99 16.41 -3.10
CA LYS A 221 -8.74 15.83 -2.58
C LYS A 221 -8.69 14.31 -2.69
N LEU A 222 -9.82 13.61 -2.57
CA LEU A 222 -9.85 12.15 -2.67
C LEU A 222 -9.64 11.67 -4.12
N ARG A 223 -10.10 12.41 -5.13
CA ARG A 223 -9.79 12.12 -6.54
C ARG A 223 -8.28 12.20 -6.84
N LEU A 224 -7.54 13.08 -6.16
CA LEU A 224 -6.08 13.23 -6.31
C LEU A 224 -5.28 12.02 -5.80
N ILE A 225 -5.87 11.17 -4.95
CA ILE A 225 -5.24 9.91 -4.55
C ILE A 225 -4.98 9.05 -5.80
N GLY A 226 -5.96 8.98 -6.69
CA GLY A 226 -5.90 8.19 -7.93
C GLY A 226 -5.73 6.69 -7.67
N THR A 227 -5.28 5.97 -8.69
CA THR A 227 -5.11 4.49 -8.64
C THR A 227 -3.67 4.07 -8.31
N ALA A 228 -2.81 5.06 -8.06
CA ALA A 228 -1.39 4.89 -7.84
C ALA A 228 -1.02 4.15 -6.53
N ALA A 229 -1.94 3.84 -5.63
CA ALA A 229 -1.67 3.04 -4.43
C ALA A 229 -2.42 1.71 -4.40
N CYS A 230 -2.87 1.19 -5.55
CA CYS A 230 -3.54 -0.11 -5.64
C CYS A 230 -4.86 -0.14 -4.82
N PRO A 231 -5.91 0.55 -5.25
CA PRO A 231 -7.26 0.36 -4.72
C PRO A 231 -7.77 -1.07 -4.99
N PRO A 232 -8.79 -1.54 -4.24
CA PRO A 232 -9.65 -0.76 -3.34
C PRO A 232 -8.98 -0.36 -2.02
N TYR A 233 -9.23 0.86 -1.56
CA TYR A 233 -8.58 1.42 -0.37
C TYR A 233 -9.36 1.19 0.93
N HIS A 234 -8.65 1.01 2.04
CA HIS A 234 -9.15 1.41 3.36
C HIS A 234 -8.79 2.88 3.55
N LEU A 235 -9.74 3.78 3.31
CA LEU A 235 -9.52 5.23 3.35
C LEU A 235 -9.63 5.74 4.79
N ALA A 236 -8.71 6.59 5.20
CA ALA A 236 -8.78 7.32 6.46
C ALA A 236 -8.73 8.83 6.23
N VAL A 237 -9.64 9.54 6.88
CA VAL A 237 -9.70 11.01 6.92
C VAL A 237 -9.69 11.45 8.38
N VAL A 238 -8.74 12.31 8.76
CA VAL A 238 -8.64 12.86 10.10
C VAL A 238 -8.82 14.35 10.03
N ILE A 239 -9.80 14.88 10.77
CA ILE A 239 -10.17 16.29 10.77
C ILE A 239 -9.84 16.89 12.14
N GLY A 240 -8.90 17.83 12.17
CA GLY A 240 -8.31 18.37 13.39
C GLY A 240 -7.06 17.60 13.83
N GLY A 241 -6.58 17.93 15.02
CA GLY A 241 -5.31 17.45 15.56
C GLY A 241 -4.65 18.54 16.37
N THR A 242 -3.88 18.12 17.38
CA THR A 242 -3.04 19.02 18.19
C THR A 242 -1.83 19.53 17.42
N SER A 243 -1.39 18.77 16.41
CA SER A 243 -0.31 19.13 15.48
C SER A 243 -0.44 18.37 14.16
N ALA A 244 0.38 18.74 13.18
CA ALA A 244 0.43 18.13 11.86
C ALA A 244 0.81 16.64 11.92
N GLU A 245 1.87 16.34 12.66
CA GLU A 245 2.40 15.00 12.87
C GLU A 245 1.40 14.12 13.64
N TYR A 246 0.68 14.67 14.62
CA TYR A 246 -0.36 13.92 15.33
C TYR A 246 -1.55 13.58 14.42
N ALA A 247 -1.98 14.50 13.55
CA ALA A 247 -3.04 14.26 12.59
C ALA A 247 -2.66 13.15 11.58
N LEU A 248 -1.45 13.22 11.02
CA LEU A 248 -0.93 12.21 10.08
C LEU A 248 -0.76 10.84 10.75
N LYS A 249 -0.23 10.80 11.98
CA LYS A 249 -0.10 9.56 12.76
C LYS A 249 -1.47 8.94 13.05
N THR A 250 -2.45 9.77 13.42
CA THR A 250 -3.83 9.30 13.62
C THR A 250 -4.41 8.74 12.31
N ALA A 251 -4.16 9.39 11.17
CA ALA A 251 -4.63 8.91 9.87
C ALA A 251 -3.99 7.57 9.50
N LYS A 252 -2.70 7.36 9.82
CA LYS A 252 -2.03 6.08 9.68
C LYS A 252 -2.75 4.98 10.48
N TYR A 253 -3.00 5.23 11.77
CA TYR A 253 -3.65 4.26 12.65
C TYR A 253 -5.10 3.97 12.26
N ALA A 254 -5.86 5.00 11.85
CA ALA A 254 -7.20 4.85 11.32
C ALA A 254 -7.21 4.00 10.03
N SER A 255 -6.25 4.21 9.11
CA SER A 255 -6.16 3.41 7.88
C SER A 255 -5.82 1.93 8.14
N ALA A 256 -5.16 1.63 9.26
CA ALA A 256 -4.85 0.28 9.73
C ALA A 256 -5.97 -0.33 10.58
N LYS A 257 -7.12 0.34 10.69
CA LYS A 257 -8.28 -0.04 11.53
C LYS A 257 -7.96 -0.20 13.03
N TYR A 258 -6.83 0.36 13.49
CA TYR A 258 -6.43 0.31 14.90
C TYR A 258 -7.34 1.15 15.80
N LEU A 259 -8.03 2.14 15.21
CA LEU A 259 -8.89 3.08 15.92
C LEU A 259 -10.38 2.74 15.80
N ASP A 260 -10.73 1.52 15.40
CA ASP A 260 -12.13 1.15 15.12
C ASP A 260 -13.02 1.22 16.37
N ALA A 261 -12.44 1.01 17.55
CA ALA A 261 -13.11 1.06 18.85
C ALA A 261 -13.10 2.46 19.51
N LEU A 262 -12.77 3.53 18.79
CA LEU A 262 -12.97 4.90 19.28
C LEU A 262 -14.46 5.15 19.58
N PRO A 263 -14.79 6.06 20.52
CA PRO A 263 -16.14 6.57 20.67
C PRO A 263 -16.69 7.12 19.35
N THR A 264 -18.00 7.09 19.18
CA THR A 264 -18.69 7.57 17.96
C THR A 264 -19.28 8.98 18.10
N GLN A 265 -19.02 9.63 19.24
CA GLN A 265 -19.47 10.99 19.54
C GLN A 265 -18.41 11.74 20.33
N GLY A 266 -18.33 13.05 20.14
CA GLY A 266 -17.47 13.93 20.93
C GLY A 266 -18.04 14.22 22.32
N SER A 267 -17.21 14.79 23.19
CA SER A 267 -17.63 15.29 24.50
C SER A 267 -16.77 16.48 24.95
N MET A 268 -17.14 17.11 26.07
CA MET A 268 -16.40 18.26 26.62
C MET A 268 -15.02 17.89 27.20
N SER A 269 -14.70 16.60 27.37
CA SER A 269 -13.33 16.17 27.67
C SER A 269 -12.43 16.15 26.43
N ALA A 270 -12.98 16.50 25.25
CA ALA A 270 -12.26 16.79 24.02
C ALA A 270 -11.39 15.64 23.47
N HIS A 271 -11.81 14.39 23.68
CA HIS A 271 -11.21 13.24 23.00
C HIS A 271 -11.59 13.17 21.50
N GLY A 272 -10.83 12.41 20.73
CA GLY A 272 -11.17 12.04 19.36
C GLY A 272 -12.34 11.06 19.29
N PHE A 273 -13.08 11.09 18.19
CA PHE A 273 -14.18 10.16 17.93
C PHE A 273 -14.26 9.78 16.45
N ARG A 274 -14.88 8.63 16.14
CA ARG A 274 -15.21 8.20 14.79
C ARG A 274 -16.56 8.74 14.35
N ASP A 275 -16.59 9.40 13.20
CA ASP A 275 -17.80 9.98 12.62
C ASP A 275 -18.42 9.01 11.62
N LEU A 276 -19.34 8.16 12.07
CA LEU A 276 -19.92 7.09 11.25
C LEU A 276 -20.82 7.62 10.13
N GLU A 277 -21.44 8.80 10.31
CA GLU A 277 -22.27 9.44 9.30
C GLU A 277 -21.39 9.91 8.14
N LEU A 278 -20.32 10.66 8.44
CA LEU A 278 -19.40 11.14 7.41
C LEU A 278 -18.59 9.99 6.77
N GLU A 279 -18.31 8.90 7.48
CA GLU A 279 -17.75 7.67 6.88
C GLU A 279 -18.64 7.12 5.76
N ALA A 280 -19.96 7.03 5.99
CA ALA A 280 -20.90 6.54 5.00
C ALA A 280 -21.05 7.48 3.81
N GLU A 281 -21.14 8.79 4.06
CA GLU A 281 -21.21 9.81 3.01
C GLU A 281 -19.96 9.81 2.12
N VAL A 282 -18.77 9.72 2.72
CA VAL A 282 -17.50 9.67 1.98
C VAL A 282 -17.36 8.37 1.19
N LEU A 283 -17.79 7.23 1.75
CA LEU A 283 -17.79 5.97 1.01
C LEU A 283 -18.68 6.08 -0.25
N GLU A 284 -19.89 6.60 -0.12
CA GLU A 284 -20.77 6.77 -1.27
C GLU A 284 -20.24 7.81 -2.27
N LEU A 285 -19.62 8.90 -1.79
CA LEU A 285 -18.91 9.85 -2.65
C LEU A 285 -17.85 9.15 -3.51
N THR A 286 -16.98 8.32 -2.89
CA THR A 286 -15.91 7.63 -3.61
C THR A 286 -16.43 6.59 -4.63
N ARG A 287 -17.57 5.97 -4.34
CA ARG A 287 -18.25 5.03 -5.24
C ARG A 287 -18.74 5.69 -6.53
N ASN A 288 -19.04 6.98 -6.47
CA ASN A 288 -19.51 7.77 -7.60
C ASN A 288 -18.38 8.43 -8.41
N PHE A 289 -17.10 8.17 -8.08
CA PHE A 289 -15.98 8.71 -8.85
C PHE A 289 -15.84 8.09 -10.24
N GLY A 290 -16.30 6.85 -10.42
CA GLY A 290 -16.09 6.07 -11.64
C GLY A 290 -14.67 5.52 -11.79
N ILE A 291 -13.78 5.71 -10.79
CA ILE A 291 -12.39 5.24 -10.80
C ILE A 291 -12.31 3.73 -10.53
N GLY A 292 -13.18 3.20 -9.67
CA GLY A 292 -13.26 1.79 -9.31
C GLY A 292 -11.99 1.20 -8.69
N ALA A 293 -11.96 -0.13 -8.66
CA ALA A 293 -10.78 -0.91 -8.32
C ALA A 293 -9.80 -0.86 -9.50
N GLN A 294 -9.03 0.23 -9.56
CA GLN A 294 -7.94 0.49 -10.52
C GLN A 294 -8.36 0.83 -11.94
N PHE A 295 -9.32 0.12 -12.53
CA PHE A 295 -9.66 0.21 -13.96
C PHE A 295 -11.14 0.53 -14.19
N GLY A 296 -11.64 1.56 -13.52
CA GLY A 296 -13.01 2.03 -13.68
C GLY A 296 -14.02 1.19 -12.88
N GLY A 297 -15.07 1.84 -12.41
CA GLY A 297 -16.13 1.18 -11.64
C GLY A 297 -16.42 1.84 -10.29
N ARG A 298 -16.95 1.05 -9.36
CA ARG A 298 -17.49 1.53 -8.07
C ARG A 298 -16.51 1.39 -6.91
N TYR A 299 -15.63 0.39 -6.95
CA TYR A 299 -14.86 -0.03 -5.77
C TYR A 299 -13.51 0.70 -5.62
N PHE A 300 -13.56 2.04 -5.56
CA PHE A 300 -12.38 2.83 -5.21
C PHE A 300 -11.92 2.61 -3.76
N CYS A 301 -12.88 2.41 -2.86
CA CYS A 301 -12.64 2.10 -1.45
C CYS A 301 -13.40 0.83 -1.04
N HIS A 302 -12.76 0.03 -0.20
CA HIS A 302 -13.43 -1.02 0.58
C HIS A 302 -14.35 -0.40 1.63
N ASP A 303 -13.79 0.54 2.39
CA ASP A 303 -14.47 1.28 3.46
C ASP A 303 -13.71 2.58 3.80
N VAL A 304 -14.29 3.37 4.71
CA VAL A 304 -13.77 4.66 5.15
C VAL A 304 -13.71 4.69 6.69
N ARG A 305 -12.73 5.42 7.23
CA ARG A 305 -12.62 5.83 8.63
C ARG A 305 -12.50 7.34 8.70
N VAL A 306 -13.41 7.99 9.42
CA VAL A 306 -13.35 9.44 9.64
C VAL A 306 -13.16 9.70 11.12
N VAL A 307 -12.00 10.25 11.50
CA VAL A 307 -11.70 10.57 12.89
C VAL A 307 -11.69 12.08 13.08
N ARG A 308 -12.56 12.58 13.96
CA ARG A 308 -12.60 13.98 14.35
C ARG A 308 -11.81 14.18 15.64
N LEU A 309 -10.81 15.05 15.61
CA LEU A 309 -9.95 15.38 16.74
C LEU A 309 -10.21 16.80 17.29
N PRO A 310 -9.91 17.11 18.56
CA PRO A 310 -9.79 18.49 19.00
C PRO A 310 -8.72 19.25 18.19
N ARG A 311 -8.77 20.57 18.22
CA ARG A 311 -7.86 21.44 17.48
C ARG A 311 -7.66 22.75 18.22
N HIS A 312 -6.50 23.37 18.04
CA HIS A 312 -6.32 24.76 18.43
C HIS A 312 -7.30 25.67 17.68
N GLY A 313 -7.77 26.75 18.30
CA GLY A 313 -8.81 27.63 17.73
C GLY A 313 -8.46 28.15 16.33
N ALA A 314 -7.18 28.47 16.10
CA ALA A 314 -6.64 29.00 14.85
C ALA A 314 -6.22 27.93 13.82
N SER A 315 -6.41 26.64 14.09
CA SER A 315 -5.88 25.55 13.25
C SER A 315 -6.97 24.53 12.93
N CYS A 316 -6.88 23.90 11.76
CA CYS A 316 -7.68 22.73 11.39
C CYS A 316 -6.89 21.84 10.41
N PRO A 317 -5.85 21.12 10.87
CA PRO A 317 -5.16 20.17 10.00
C PRO A 317 -6.13 19.08 9.54
N VAL A 318 -6.08 18.71 8.27
CA VAL A 318 -6.80 17.57 7.71
C VAL A 318 -5.79 16.60 7.12
N ALA A 319 -5.76 15.38 7.64
CA ALA A 319 -4.87 14.33 7.17
C ALA A 319 -5.67 13.24 6.45
N ILE A 320 -5.18 12.80 5.30
CA ILE A 320 -5.78 11.71 4.52
C ILE A 320 -4.72 10.63 4.36
N ALA A 321 -5.08 9.37 4.59
CA ALA A 321 -4.21 8.23 4.38
C ALA A 321 -5.00 7.04 3.82
N VAL A 322 -4.32 6.08 3.22
CA VAL A 322 -4.93 4.84 2.72
C VAL A 322 -4.15 3.61 3.18
N SER A 323 -4.86 2.51 3.40
CA SER A 323 -4.30 1.16 3.23
C SER A 323 -4.59 0.66 1.82
N CYS A 324 -3.60 0.05 1.20
CA CYS A 324 -3.69 -0.47 -0.17
C CYS A 324 -4.15 -1.94 -0.16
N SER A 325 -4.24 -2.58 -1.33
CA SER A 325 -4.52 -4.02 -1.43
C SER A 325 -3.54 -4.91 -0.64
N ALA A 326 -2.33 -4.43 -0.37
CA ALA A 326 -1.43 -5.05 0.61
C ALA A 326 -1.73 -4.51 2.01
N ASP A 327 -2.88 -4.91 2.58
CA ASP A 327 -3.39 -4.47 3.89
C ASP A 327 -2.70 -5.21 5.05
N ARG A 328 -1.47 -4.79 5.37
CA ARG A 328 -0.51 -5.57 6.17
C ARG A 328 -0.25 -4.96 7.54
N GLN A 329 -1.07 -5.38 8.51
CA GLN A 329 -0.87 -5.04 9.91
C GLN A 329 -1.36 -6.16 10.83
N ALA A 330 -0.76 -6.25 12.01
CA ALA A 330 -1.17 -7.16 13.06
C ALA A 330 -0.99 -6.50 14.44
N VAL A 331 -1.96 -6.65 15.33
CA VAL A 331 -1.78 -6.33 16.75
C VAL A 331 -1.18 -7.51 17.49
N ALA A 332 -0.44 -7.23 18.57
CA ALA A 332 0.13 -8.27 19.42
C ALA A 332 0.16 -7.80 20.88
N LYS A 333 0.35 -8.74 21.79
CA LYS A 333 0.55 -8.44 23.21
C LYS A 333 1.43 -9.49 23.88
N ILE A 334 2.22 -9.03 24.83
CA ILE A 334 2.96 -9.87 25.77
C ILE A 334 2.33 -9.67 27.14
N THR A 335 1.94 -10.77 27.78
CA THR A 335 1.27 -10.81 29.08
C THR A 335 1.93 -11.86 29.96
N PRO A 336 1.58 -11.98 31.26
CA PRO A 336 2.05 -13.07 32.11
C PRO A 336 1.71 -14.49 31.59
N SER A 337 0.79 -14.60 30.64
CA SER A 337 0.35 -15.88 30.06
C SER A 337 1.01 -16.19 28.71
N GLY A 338 1.93 -15.36 28.23
CA GLY A 338 2.66 -15.61 26.99
C GLY A 338 2.75 -14.42 26.03
N VAL A 339 3.26 -14.73 24.84
CA VAL A 339 3.42 -13.85 23.69
C VAL A 339 2.33 -14.17 22.68
N TRP A 340 1.52 -13.17 22.33
CA TRP A 340 0.30 -13.33 21.53
C TRP A 340 0.33 -12.44 20.30
N LEU A 341 -0.08 -12.99 19.15
CA LEU A 341 -0.18 -12.28 17.88
C LEU A 341 -1.60 -12.41 17.33
N GLU A 342 -2.11 -11.37 16.67
CA GLU A 342 -3.39 -11.38 15.96
C GLU A 342 -3.46 -12.59 15.01
N ARG A 343 -4.58 -13.32 15.05
CA ARG A 343 -4.84 -14.43 14.13
C ARG A 343 -5.30 -13.87 12.78
N LEU A 344 -4.43 -13.93 11.77
CA LEU A 344 -4.78 -13.64 10.37
C LEU A 344 -5.36 -14.87 9.67
N GLU A 345 -5.89 -14.68 8.46
CA GLU A 345 -6.45 -15.77 7.66
C GLU A 345 -5.35 -16.58 6.97
N THR A 346 -5.30 -17.88 7.26
CA THR A 346 -4.34 -18.81 6.67
C THR A 346 -4.94 -19.66 5.54
N ASP A 347 -6.27 -19.68 5.40
CA ASP A 347 -6.99 -20.34 4.30
C ASP A 347 -7.84 -19.32 3.52
N PRO A 348 -7.21 -18.42 2.75
CA PRO A 348 -7.93 -17.44 1.93
C PRO A 348 -8.71 -18.08 0.77
N ALA A 349 -8.48 -19.36 0.45
CA ALA A 349 -9.16 -20.07 -0.64
C ALA A 349 -10.68 -20.08 -0.45
N ARG A 350 -11.16 -20.12 0.80
CA ARG A 350 -12.59 -20.05 1.13
C ARG A 350 -13.30 -18.76 0.68
N TYR A 351 -12.54 -17.72 0.32
CA TYR A 351 -13.07 -16.46 -0.21
C TYR A 351 -13.07 -16.42 -1.75
N LEU A 352 -12.47 -17.40 -2.43
CA LEU A 352 -12.54 -17.48 -3.90
C LEU A 352 -13.98 -17.85 -4.34
N PRO A 353 -14.43 -17.33 -5.50
CA PRO A 353 -15.67 -17.79 -6.12
C PRO A 353 -15.56 -19.24 -6.57
N ASP A 354 -16.70 -19.94 -6.51
CA ASP A 354 -16.83 -21.26 -7.13
C ASP A 354 -16.53 -21.13 -8.63
N VAL A 355 -15.77 -22.08 -9.16
CA VAL A 355 -15.47 -22.13 -10.60
C VAL A 355 -16.74 -22.57 -11.33
N THR A 356 -17.37 -21.66 -12.06
CA THR A 356 -18.53 -21.97 -12.92
C THR A 356 -18.14 -21.90 -14.38
N ASP A 357 -18.76 -22.72 -15.25
CA ASP A 357 -18.46 -22.73 -16.69
C ASP A 357 -18.69 -21.35 -17.36
N GLU A 358 -19.51 -20.49 -16.75
CA GLU A 358 -19.81 -19.12 -17.19
C GLU A 358 -18.67 -18.12 -16.94
N THR A 359 -17.74 -18.41 -16.02
CA THR A 359 -16.58 -17.53 -15.72
C THR A 359 -15.40 -17.72 -16.67
N LEU A 360 -15.45 -18.69 -17.58
CA LEU A 360 -14.34 -19.04 -18.45
C LEU A 360 -14.28 -18.26 -19.78
N ASP A 361 -15.33 -17.53 -20.21
CA ASP A 361 -15.39 -17.15 -21.63
C ASP A 361 -16.20 -15.88 -22.01
N THR A 362 -16.14 -14.77 -21.24
CA THR A 362 -17.00 -13.60 -21.52
C THR A 362 -16.32 -12.27 -21.82
N GLU A 363 -15.00 -12.18 -21.90
CA GLU A 363 -14.34 -10.91 -22.27
C GLU A 363 -13.24 -11.09 -23.31
N GLN A 364 -13.38 -10.39 -24.45
CA GLN A 364 -12.38 -10.29 -25.51
C GLN A 364 -11.05 -9.76 -24.96
N VAL A 365 -10.12 -10.67 -24.62
CA VAL A 365 -8.73 -10.33 -24.33
C VAL A 365 -7.98 -10.25 -25.64
N VAL A 366 -7.32 -9.13 -25.89
CA VAL A 366 -6.40 -9.03 -27.03
C VAL A 366 -5.05 -9.62 -26.61
N ARG A 367 -4.61 -10.67 -27.30
CA ARG A 367 -3.27 -11.23 -27.12
C ARG A 367 -2.25 -10.40 -27.90
N VAL A 368 -1.18 -9.97 -27.25
CA VAL A 368 -0.11 -9.17 -27.86
C VAL A 368 1.21 -9.92 -27.72
N ASP A 369 1.81 -10.26 -28.86
CA ASP A 369 3.14 -10.87 -28.94
C ASP A 369 4.23 -9.79 -28.93
N LEU A 370 4.99 -9.75 -27.83
CA LEU A 370 6.09 -8.83 -27.58
C LEU A 370 7.42 -9.28 -28.22
N ASN A 371 7.47 -10.45 -28.86
CA ASN A 371 8.66 -10.88 -29.61
C ASN A 371 8.81 -10.16 -30.96
N ARG A 372 7.78 -9.44 -31.39
CA ARG A 372 7.76 -8.71 -32.66
C ARG A 372 8.56 -7.40 -32.56
N PRO A 373 9.03 -6.83 -33.69
CA PRO A 373 9.64 -5.51 -33.70
C PRO A 373 8.72 -4.44 -33.07
N MET A 374 9.30 -3.49 -32.31
CA MET A 374 8.55 -2.44 -31.61
C MET A 374 7.56 -1.66 -32.52
N ALA A 375 7.91 -1.44 -33.79
CA ALA A 375 7.00 -0.81 -34.75
C ALA A 375 5.72 -1.62 -34.99
N GLU A 376 5.82 -2.95 -35.06
CA GLU A 376 4.69 -3.85 -35.25
C GLU A 376 3.85 -3.96 -33.97
N ILE A 377 4.48 -4.01 -32.80
CA ILE A 377 3.78 -3.99 -31.50
C ILE A 377 2.90 -2.72 -31.41
N ARG A 378 3.46 -1.55 -31.73
CA ARG A 378 2.71 -0.28 -31.70
C ARG A 378 1.58 -0.25 -32.74
N ALA A 379 1.82 -0.78 -33.93
CA ALA A 379 0.79 -0.89 -34.95
C ALA A 379 -0.37 -1.81 -34.52
N GLU A 380 -0.09 -2.87 -33.76
CA GLU A 380 -1.10 -3.74 -33.15
C GLU A 380 -1.90 -2.98 -32.09
N LEU A 381 -1.21 -2.35 -31.13
CA LEU A 381 -1.86 -1.59 -30.05
C LEU A 381 -2.72 -0.44 -30.56
N SER A 382 -2.32 0.22 -31.66
CA SER A 382 -3.04 1.35 -32.25
C SER A 382 -4.44 0.98 -32.79
N LYS A 383 -4.74 -0.31 -33.02
CA LYS A 383 -6.06 -0.77 -33.46
C LYS A 383 -7.12 -0.67 -32.37
N TYR A 384 -6.72 -0.54 -31.11
CA TYR A 384 -7.62 -0.66 -29.96
C TYR A 384 -7.71 0.66 -29.19
N PRO A 385 -8.88 0.98 -28.61
CA PRO A 385 -9.03 2.15 -27.76
C PRO A 385 -8.40 1.95 -26.39
N VAL A 386 -8.28 3.04 -25.63
CA VAL A 386 -8.08 2.96 -24.17
C VAL A 386 -9.20 2.13 -23.53
N LYS A 387 -8.94 1.58 -22.34
CA LYS A 387 -9.81 0.63 -21.61
C LYS A 387 -9.77 -0.81 -22.14
N THR A 388 -9.17 -1.09 -23.30
CA THR A 388 -9.01 -2.46 -23.82
C THR A 388 -8.08 -3.30 -22.95
N ARG A 389 -8.52 -4.53 -22.63
CA ARG A 389 -7.75 -5.53 -21.88
C ARG A 389 -6.83 -6.32 -22.81
N LEU A 390 -5.59 -6.51 -22.36
CA LEU A 390 -4.51 -7.17 -23.07
C LEU A 390 -3.99 -8.37 -22.26
N SER A 391 -3.50 -9.37 -22.99
CA SER A 391 -2.64 -10.44 -22.48
C SER A 391 -1.31 -10.38 -23.24
N LEU A 392 -0.23 -10.08 -22.54
CA LEU A 392 1.09 -9.87 -23.12
C LEU A 392 1.96 -11.12 -22.98
N THR A 393 2.62 -11.53 -24.06
CA THR A 393 3.57 -12.66 -24.06
C THR A 393 4.86 -12.26 -24.78
N GLY A 394 6.02 -12.54 -24.18
CA GLY A 394 7.35 -12.24 -24.73
C GLY A 394 8.21 -11.39 -23.78
N PRO A 395 9.29 -10.76 -24.28
CA PRO A 395 10.26 -10.07 -23.45
C PRO A 395 9.78 -8.70 -22.96
N LEU A 396 10.06 -8.40 -21.70
CA LEU A 396 9.95 -7.07 -21.10
C LEU A 396 11.30 -6.64 -20.50
N VAL A 397 11.64 -5.37 -20.67
CA VAL A 397 12.75 -4.75 -19.93
C VAL A 397 12.19 -4.11 -18.69
N VAL A 398 12.80 -4.38 -17.53
CA VAL A 398 12.39 -3.79 -16.26
C VAL A 398 13.35 -2.67 -15.90
N ALA A 399 12.82 -1.47 -15.66
CA ALA A 399 13.60 -0.34 -15.18
C ALA A 399 12.70 0.60 -14.36
N ARG A 400 13.25 1.25 -13.33
CA ARG A 400 12.50 2.19 -12.48
C ARG A 400 13.37 3.36 -12.01
N ASP A 401 12.99 4.02 -10.92
CA ASP A 401 13.47 5.31 -10.42
C ASP A 401 14.98 5.56 -10.67
N ILE A 402 15.90 4.80 -10.04
CA ILE A 402 17.36 5.04 -10.17
C ILE A 402 17.87 4.70 -11.58
N ALA A 403 17.40 3.61 -12.18
CA ALA A 403 17.79 3.23 -13.54
C ALA A 403 17.39 4.29 -14.57
N HIS A 404 16.19 4.89 -14.43
CA HIS A 404 15.74 5.99 -15.28
C HIS A 404 16.61 7.23 -15.10
N ALA A 405 16.98 7.59 -13.86
CA ALA A 405 17.87 8.70 -13.60
C ALA A 405 19.23 8.51 -14.29
N LYS A 406 19.86 7.34 -14.14
CA LYS A 406 21.14 7.01 -14.81
C LYS A 406 21.05 7.06 -16.34
N ILE A 407 19.97 6.55 -16.90
CA ILE A 407 19.76 6.58 -18.37
C ILE A 407 19.53 8.01 -18.84
N ALA A 408 18.83 8.85 -18.06
CA ALA A 408 18.68 10.26 -18.36
C ALA A 408 20.01 11.01 -18.33
N GLU A 409 20.86 10.75 -17.34
CA GLU A 409 22.22 11.30 -17.24
C GLU A 409 23.08 10.93 -18.47
N ARG A 410 23.00 9.67 -18.93
CA ARG A 410 23.69 9.22 -20.15
C ARG A 410 23.24 10.00 -21.39
N LEU A 411 21.93 10.19 -21.55
CA LEU A 411 21.40 11.02 -22.65
C LEU A 411 21.86 12.48 -22.54
N ASP A 412 21.93 13.05 -21.32
CA ASP A 412 22.44 14.41 -21.12
C ASP A 412 23.93 14.53 -21.44
N ALA A 413 24.70 13.45 -21.24
CA ALA A 413 26.10 13.34 -21.64
C ALA A 413 26.29 13.10 -23.16
N GLY A 414 25.20 13.00 -23.93
CA GLY A 414 25.23 12.77 -25.38
C GLY A 414 25.39 11.31 -25.79
N GLU A 415 25.27 10.35 -24.86
CA GLU A 415 25.22 8.94 -25.18
C GLU A 415 23.89 8.56 -25.85
N PRO A 416 23.86 7.52 -26.71
CA PRO A 416 22.62 7.06 -27.33
C PRO A 416 21.69 6.36 -26.32
N MET A 417 20.39 6.38 -26.63
CA MET A 417 19.39 5.58 -25.92
C MET A 417 19.79 4.10 -25.91
N PRO A 418 19.83 3.44 -24.73
CA PRO A 418 20.14 2.01 -24.65
C PRO A 418 19.24 1.17 -25.54
N GLN A 419 19.84 0.24 -26.29
CA GLN A 419 19.14 -0.55 -27.30
C GLN A 419 17.96 -1.35 -26.69
N TYR A 420 18.12 -1.85 -25.47
CA TYR A 420 17.07 -2.59 -24.77
C TYR A 420 15.81 -1.74 -24.48
N LEU A 421 15.92 -0.42 -24.32
CA LEU A 421 14.75 0.48 -24.15
C LEU A 421 14.08 0.85 -25.48
N ARG A 422 14.76 0.61 -26.61
CA ARG A 422 14.22 0.84 -27.96
C ARG A 422 13.45 -0.38 -28.45
N ASP A 423 14.00 -1.56 -28.17
CA ASP A 423 13.52 -2.82 -28.74
C ASP A 423 12.39 -3.47 -27.94
N HIS A 424 12.32 -3.21 -26.63
CA HIS A 424 11.37 -3.88 -25.73
C HIS A 424 10.45 -2.90 -25.01
N ALA A 425 9.26 -3.39 -24.62
CA ALA A 425 8.39 -2.65 -23.73
C ALA A 425 9.01 -2.56 -22.32
N VAL A 426 8.82 -1.42 -21.67
CA VAL A 426 9.50 -1.07 -20.41
C VAL A 426 8.54 -1.23 -19.23
N TYR A 427 8.79 -2.23 -18.40
CA TYR A 427 8.03 -2.54 -17.19
C TYR A 427 8.62 -1.83 -15.96
N TYR A 428 7.85 -0.96 -15.34
CA TYR A 428 8.29 -0.27 -14.13
C TYR A 428 8.02 -1.13 -12.91
N ALA A 429 9.03 -1.86 -12.45
CA ALA A 429 8.91 -2.74 -11.31
C ALA A 429 10.28 -2.98 -10.64
N GLY A 430 10.24 -3.60 -9.45
CA GLY A 430 11.43 -4.02 -8.72
C GLY A 430 11.09 -5.29 -7.92
N PRO A 431 11.73 -6.43 -8.22
CA PRO A 431 11.37 -7.74 -7.67
C PRO A 431 11.64 -7.86 -6.17
N ALA A 432 10.88 -8.72 -5.50
CA ALA A 432 11.32 -9.33 -4.24
C ALA A 432 12.37 -10.43 -4.50
N LYS A 433 13.02 -10.94 -3.44
CA LYS A 433 14.00 -12.03 -3.60
C LYS A 433 13.35 -13.26 -4.25
N THR A 434 14.08 -13.91 -5.16
CA THR A 434 13.63 -15.13 -5.82
C THR A 434 13.79 -16.33 -4.90
N PRO A 435 12.71 -17.07 -4.57
CA PRO A 435 12.82 -18.32 -3.84
C PRO A 435 13.58 -19.40 -4.62
N GLU A 436 14.21 -20.34 -3.91
CA GLU A 436 14.85 -21.50 -4.54
C GLU A 436 13.81 -22.33 -5.32
N GLY A 437 14.13 -22.68 -6.57
CA GLY A 437 13.24 -23.44 -7.46
C GLY A 437 12.15 -22.63 -8.16
N TYR A 438 12.06 -21.30 -7.93
CA TYR A 438 11.11 -20.42 -8.60
C TYR A 438 11.77 -19.64 -9.73
N ALA A 439 11.01 -19.33 -10.78
CA ALA A 439 11.48 -18.47 -11.86
C ALA A 439 11.69 -17.01 -11.42
N SER A 440 10.89 -16.56 -10.45
CA SER A 440 10.87 -15.18 -9.97
C SER A 440 10.38 -15.09 -8.53
N GLY A 441 10.87 -14.11 -7.78
CA GLY A 441 10.18 -13.60 -6.58
C GLY A 441 8.95 -12.77 -6.97
N SER A 442 8.15 -12.34 -5.98
CA SER A 442 6.98 -11.49 -6.23
C SER A 442 7.37 -10.22 -7.01
N PHE A 443 6.67 -9.92 -8.11
CA PHE A 443 7.16 -8.97 -9.11
C PHE A 443 6.03 -8.12 -9.75
N GLY A 444 5.24 -7.46 -8.90
CA GLY A 444 4.17 -6.55 -9.34
C GLY A 444 4.66 -5.16 -9.80
N PRO A 445 3.77 -4.38 -10.44
CA PRO A 445 4.09 -3.08 -11.00
C PRO A 445 4.33 -2.02 -9.92
N THR A 446 5.09 -0.99 -10.28
CA THR A 446 5.36 0.21 -9.49
C THR A 446 4.58 1.41 -10.03
N THR A 447 4.43 2.47 -9.21
CA THR A 447 3.70 3.69 -9.60
C THR A 447 4.32 4.34 -10.83
N ALA A 448 3.57 4.42 -11.93
CA ALA A 448 4.01 4.99 -13.19
C ALA A 448 4.36 6.48 -13.11
N GLY A 449 3.56 7.23 -12.33
CA GLY A 449 3.66 8.69 -12.18
C GLY A 449 5.06 9.21 -11.80
N ARG A 450 5.89 8.40 -11.14
CA ARG A 450 7.23 8.81 -10.72
C ARG A 450 8.25 8.86 -11.86
N MET A 451 7.95 8.18 -12.98
CA MET A 451 8.79 8.19 -14.17
C MET A 451 8.26 9.15 -15.24
N ASP A 452 7.22 9.93 -14.97
CA ASP A 452 6.58 10.80 -15.98
C ASP A 452 7.55 11.84 -16.57
N ALA A 453 8.49 12.35 -15.77
CA ALA A 453 9.47 13.35 -16.20
C ALA A 453 10.47 12.84 -17.25
N TYR A 454 10.64 11.52 -17.39
CA TYR A 454 11.58 10.92 -18.34
C TYR A 454 10.96 10.59 -19.70
N VAL A 455 9.63 10.48 -19.78
CA VAL A 455 8.95 9.88 -20.93
C VAL A 455 9.22 10.62 -22.23
N GLU A 456 9.05 11.94 -22.23
CA GLU A 456 9.20 12.75 -23.45
C GLU A 456 10.64 12.69 -23.97
N LYS A 457 11.62 12.92 -23.09
CA LYS A 457 13.04 12.78 -23.42
C LYS A 457 13.38 11.39 -23.96
N PHE A 458 12.84 10.33 -23.37
CA PHE A 458 13.15 8.97 -23.80
C PHE A 458 12.49 8.63 -25.16
N GLN A 459 11.23 9.02 -25.36
CA GLN A 459 10.52 8.81 -26.62
C GLN A 459 11.10 9.63 -27.76
N ALA A 460 11.55 10.87 -27.49
CA ALA A 460 12.27 11.69 -28.46
C ALA A 460 13.59 11.03 -28.91
N ALA A 461 14.26 10.29 -28.03
CA ALA A 461 15.44 9.48 -28.33
C ALA A 461 15.09 8.07 -28.88
N GLY A 462 13.81 7.78 -29.13
CA GLY A 462 13.34 6.52 -29.73
C GLY A 462 13.25 5.32 -28.77
N GLY A 463 13.29 5.55 -27.46
CA GLY A 463 13.12 4.52 -26.42
C GLY A 463 11.83 4.68 -25.64
N SER A 464 11.50 3.71 -24.79
CA SER A 464 10.32 3.76 -23.89
C SER A 464 8.99 3.99 -24.64
N MET A 465 8.87 3.41 -25.83
CA MET A 465 7.70 3.60 -26.69
C MET A 465 6.44 2.89 -26.16
N VAL A 466 6.62 1.74 -25.50
CA VAL A 466 5.54 1.03 -24.81
C VAL A 466 5.97 0.87 -23.35
N MET A 467 5.17 1.42 -22.44
CA MET A 467 5.45 1.44 -21.01
C MET A 467 4.41 0.60 -20.28
N LEU A 468 4.81 -0.17 -19.27
CA LEU A 468 3.93 -1.02 -18.46
C LEU A 468 4.16 -0.73 -16.98
N ALA A 469 3.13 -0.37 -16.23
CA ALA A 469 3.24 -0.03 -14.80
C ALA A 469 1.85 -0.02 -14.14
N LYS A 470 1.67 0.67 -13.00
CA LYS A 470 0.34 0.91 -12.42
C LYS A 470 0.09 2.36 -12.05
N GLY A 471 -1.19 2.70 -11.93
CA GLY A 471 -1.66 4.03 -11.56
C GLY A 471 -1.90 4.96 -12.75
N ASN A 472 -2.69 6.00 -12.53
CA ASN A 472 -2.88 7.10 -13.47
C ASN A 472 -1.60 7.95 -13.62
N ARG A 473 -1.46 8.65 -14.75
CA ARG A 473 -0.28 9.45 -15.10
C ARG A 473 -0.66 10.89 -15.38
N SER A 474 0.35 11.77 -15.41
CA SER A 474 0.16 13.18 -15.74
C SER A 474 -0.08 13.38 -17.24
N GLY A 475 -0.76 14.47 -17.61
CA GLY A 475 -1.04 14.79 -19.01
C GLY A 475 0.19 15.02 -19.89
N GLN A 476 1.39 15.16 -19.32
CA GLN A 476 2.63 15.22 -20.11
C GLN A 476 2.89 13.90 -20.85
N VAL A 477 2.55 12.77 -20.21
CA VAL A 477 2.73 11.43 -20.79
C VAL A 477 1.75 11.25 -21.94
N THR A 478 0.49 11.66 -21.77
CA THR A 478 -0.53 11.62 -22.82
C THR A 478 -0.10 12.42 -24.05
N ARG A 479 0.44 13.62 -23.86
CA ARG A 479 0.96 14.44 -24.96
C ARG A 479 2.17 13.80 -25.65
N SER A 480 3.09 13.23 -24.86
CA SER A 480 4.27 12.54 -25.39
C SER A 480 3.88 11.32 -26.23
N CYS A 481 2.98 10.46 -25.72
CA CYS A 481 2.48 9.30 -26.44
C CYS A 481 1.81 9.71 -27.77
N HIS A 482 1.01 10.78 -27.77
CA HIS A 482 0.42 11.32 -29.00
C HIS A 482 1.49 11.83 -29.98
N GLN A 483 2.52 12.52 -29.50
CA GLN A 483 3.56 13.10 -30.35
C GLN A 483 4.49 12.06 -30.97
N HIS A 484 4.84 11.00 -30.22
CA HIS A 484 5.85 10.02 -30.64
C HIS A 484 5.25 8.67 -31.06
N GLY A 485 3.93 8.51 -30.94
CA GLY A 485 3.23 7.24 -31.19
C GLY A 485 3.55 6.20 -30.12
N GLY A 486 3.53 6.59 -28.85
CA GLY A 486 3.81 5.73 -27.70
C GLY A 486 2.53 5.23 -27.01
N PHE A 487 2.69 4.28 -26.09
CA PHE A 487 1.59 3.69 -25.32
C PHE A 487 1.96 3.54 -23.83
N TYR A 488 0.97 3.71 -22.97
CA TYR A 488 1.06 3.28 -21.57
C TYR A 488 0.02 2.20 -21.30
N LEU A 489 0.53 1.05 -20.85
CA LEU A 489 -0.23 -0.10 -20.42
C LEU A 489 -0.28 -0.14 -18.89
N GLY A 490 -1.48 -0.24 -18.33
CA GLY A 490 -1.69 -0.43 -16.90
C GLY A 490 -1.79 -1.91 -16.57
N SER A 491 -0.90 -2.42 -15.72
CA SER A 491 -1.03 -3.72 -15.06
C SER A 491 -1.77 -3.56 -13.73
N ILE A 492 -2.37 -4.65 -13.25
CA ILE A 492 -3.02 -4.69 -11.94
C ILE A 492 -1.95 -4.52 -10.85
N GLY A 493 -2.10 -3.48 -10.04
CA GLY A 493 -1.27 -3.25 -8.86
C GLY A 493 -1.75 -4.10 -7.69
N GLY A 494 -0.83 -4.79 -7.02
CA GLY A 494 -1.16 -5.65 -5.89
C GLY A 494 -0.77 -7.12 -6.09
N PRO A 495 -1.26 -7.82 -7.14
CA PRO A 495 -1.17 -9.28 -7.25
C PRO A 495 0.23 -9.79 -7.68
N ALA A 496 1.27 -9.43 -6.93
CA ALA A 496 2.67 -9.66 -7.32
C ALA A 496 3.12 -11.12 -7.24
N ALA A 497 2.61 -11.88 -6.27
CA ALA A 497 2.90 -13.31 -6.15
C ALA A 497 2.26 -14.10 -7.29
N ARG A 498 1.02 -13.73 -7.66
CA ARG A 498 0.32 -14.30 -8.81
C ARG A 498 1.06 -14.05 -10.12
N LEU A 499 1.50 -12.81 -10.36
CA LEU A 499 2.29 -12.49 -11.56
C LEU A 499 3.61 -13.28 -11.59
N ALA A 500 4.29 -13.43 -10.45
CA ALA A 500 5.54 -14.17 -10.37
C ALA A 500 5.37 -15.67 -10.64
N GLN A 501 4.31 -16.29 -10.11
CA GLN A 501 4.06 -17.72 -10.26
C GLN A 501 3.50 -18.07 -11.64
N ASP A 502 2.54 -17.29 -12.13
CA ASP A 502 1.78 -17.68 -13.32
C ASP A 502 2.36 -17.07 -14.60
N CYS A 503 2.85 -15.83 -14.54
CA CYS A 503 3.18 -15.06 -15.74
C CYS A 503 4.68 -14.98 -16.03
N ILE A 504 5.55 -14.86 -15.02
CA ILE A 504 6.99 -14.63 -15.24
C ILE A 504 7.73 -15.96 -15.32
N LYS A 505 8.39 -16.21 -16.45
CA LYS A 505 9.06 -17.48 -16.75
C LYS A 505 10.57 -17.43 -16.61
N HIS A 506 11.17 -16.24 -16.77
CA HIS A 506 12.60 -16.03 -16.64
C HIS A 506 12.90 -14.60 -16.18
N VAL A 507 13.98 -14.43 -15.40
CA VAL A 507 14.46 -13.14 -14.91
C VAL A 507 15.99 -13.13 -14.98
N GLU A 508 16.56 -12.13 -15.66
CA GLU A 508 18.00 -11.89 -15.70
C GLU A 508 18.32 -10.40 -15.51
N VAL A 509 19.49 -10.11 -14.94
CA VAL A 509 19.99 -8.72 -14.81
C VAL A 509 20.67 -8.34 -16.13
N LEU A 510 20.26 -7.21 -16.70
CA LEU A 510 20.87 -6.63 -17.91
C LEU A 510 21.94 -5.59 -17.59
N GLU A 511 21.67 -4.67 -16.65
CA GLU A 511 22.57 -3.55 -16.37
C GLU A 511 22.40 -3.07 -14.91
N TYR A 512 23.45 -2.47 -14.37
CA TYR A 512 23.54 -1.92 -13.01
C TYR A 512 23.21 -2.91 -11.87
N PRO A 513 23.86 -4.09 -11.81
CA PRO A 513 23.62 -5.09 -10.75
C PRO A 513 23.83 -4.53 -9.34
N GLU A 514 24.66 -3.51 -9.18
CA GLU A 514 24.93 -2.83 -7.91
C GLU A 514 23.70 -2.12 -7.31
N LEU A 515 22.66 -1.85 -8.11
CA LEU A 515 21.42 -1.21 -7.66
C LEU A 515 20.43 -2.19 -7.00
N GLY A 516 20.77 -3.48 -6.91
CA GLY A 516 19.91 -4.50 -6.33
C GLY A 516 18.57 -4.57 -7.05
N MET A 517 17.45 -4.40 -6.32
CA MET A 517 16.10 -4.47 -6.90
C MET A 517 15.78 -3.36 -7.92
N GLU A 518 16.59 -2.30 -7.99
CA GLU A 518 16.47 -1.20 -8.96
C GLU A 518 17.37 -1.33 -10.19
N ALA A 519 18.08 -2.46 -10.34
CA ALA A 519 18.82 -2.79 -11.56
C ALA A 519 17.91 -2.81 -12.79
N VAL A 520 18.51 -2.78 -13.99
CA VAL A 520 17.77 -3.08 -15.22
C VAL A 520 17.70 -4.58 -15.39
N TRP A 521 16.50 -5.12 -15.57
CA TRP A 521 16.26 -6.56 -15.77
C TRP A 521 15.69 -6.83 -17.16
N LYS A 522 15.83 -8.07 -17.62
CA LYS A 522 15.01 -8.62 -18.69
C LYS A 522 14.20 -9.76 -18.12
N ILE A 523 12.91 -9.78 -18.44
CA ILE A 523 12.02 -10.86 -18.04
C ILE A 523 11.29 -11.41 -19.25
N GLU A 524 11.03 -12.72 -19.24
CA GLU A 524 10.15 -13.38 -20.19
C GLU A 524 8.79 -13.60 -19.51
N VAL A 525 7.73 -13.12 -20.15
CA VAL A 525 6.36 -13.24 -19.61
C VAL A 525 5.43 -13.99 -20.54
N GLU A 526 4.45 -14.66 -19.95
CA GLU A 526 3.35 -15.32 -20.63
C GLU A 526 2.03 -14.94 -19.97
N ASP A 527 1.02 -14.65 -20.78
CA ASP A 527 -0.31 -14.26 -20.35
C ASP A 527 -0.34 -13.13 -19.28
N PHE A 528 0.53 -12.13 -19.45
CA PHE A 528 0.66 -11.03 -18.51
C PHE A 528 -0.48 -10.03 -18.70
N PRO A 529 -1.32 -9.77 -17.67
CA PRO A 529 -2.50 -8.93 -17.80
C PRO A 529 -2.14 -7.44 -17.83
N ALA A 530 -2.71 -6.72 -18.78
CA ALA A 530 -2.60 -5.26 -18.88
C ALA A 530 -3.85 -4.62 -19.50
N PHE A 531 -3.93 -3.30 -19.42
CA PHE A 531 -4.97 -2.49 -20.05
C PHE A 531 -4.32 -1.34 -20.81
N ILE A 532 -4.85 -0.96 -21.98
CA ILE A 532 -4.44 0.29 -22.64
C ILE A 532 -4.95 1.47 -21.80
N VAL A 533 -4.04 2.19 -21.15
CA VAL A 533 -4.37 3.36 -20.33
C VAL A 533 -4.17 4.65 -21.11
N VAL A 534 -3.05 4.79 -21.82
CA VAL A 534 -2.81 5.90 -22.76
C VAL A 534 -2.47 5.33 -24.12
N ASP A 535 -3.11 5.85 -25.16
CA ASP A 535 -2.85 5.48 -26.54
C ASP A 535 -1.98 6.51 -27.29
N ASP A 536 -1.65 6.17 -28.54
CA ASP A 536 -0.91 7.00 -29.49
C ASP A 536 -1.73 8.15 -30.09
N LYS A 537 -2.97 8.34 -29.64
CA LYS A 537 -3.94 9.33 -30.17
C LYS A 537 -4.27 10.42 -29.16
N GLY A 538 -3.63 10.38 -27.98
CA GLY A 538 -3.82 11.36 -26.91
C GLY A 538 -5.03 11.07 -26.02
N ASN A 539 -5.58 9.86 -26.07
CA ASN A 539 -6.62 9.43 -25.14
C ASN A 539 -6.00 8.89 -23.85
N ASP A 540 -6.69 9.11 -22.73
CA ASP A 540 -6.30 8.59 -21.41
C ASP A 540 -7.55 8.02 -20.71
N PHE A 541 -7.45 6.76 -20.27
CA PHE A 541 -8.46 6.05 -19.50
C PHE A 541 -9.04 6.90 -18.37
N PHE A 542 -8.18 7.64 -17.65
CA PHE A 542 -8.55 8.34 -16.42
C PHE A 542 -8.97 9.80 -16.65
N ALA A 543 -8.95 10.31 -17.88
CA ALA A 543 -9.21 11.73 -18.17
C ALA A 543 -10.61 12.20 -17.76
N GLU A 544 -11.62 11.33 -17.82
CA GLU A 544 -13.01 11.63 -17.48
C GLU A 544 -13.26 11.63 -15.96
N VAL A 545 -12.49 10.84 -15.20
CA VAL A 545 -12.74 10.59 -13.76
C VAL A 545 -11.82 11.38 -12.82
N THR A 546 -10.73 11.93 -13.35
CA THR A 546 -9.75 12.73 -12.58
C THR A 546 -10.03 14.22 -12.55
N LYS A 547 -10.96 14.72 -13.39
CA LYS A 547 -11.39 16.12 -13.35
C LYS A 547 -12.47 16.31 -12.27
N PRO A 548 -12.39 17.36 -11.42
CA PRO A 548 -13.51 17.70 -10.54
C PRO A 548 -14.76 17.94 -11.38
N VAL A 549 -15.87 17.29 -11.04
CA VAL A 549 -17.16 17.65 -11.62
C VAL A 549 -17.54 18.98 -10.98
N LEU A 550 -17.59 20.05 -11.78
CA LEU A 550 -18.15 21.33 -11.33
C LEU A 550 -19.62 21.08 -10.97
N THR A 551 -19.91 20.80 -9.70
CA THR A 551 -21.27 20.82 -9.18
C THR A 551 -21.71 22.28 -9.15
N VAL A 552 -22.37 22.72 -10.22
CA VAL A 552 -23.14 23.97 -10.19
C VAL A 552 -24.26 23.74 -9.19
N GLY A 553 -24.09 24.24 -7.98
CA GLY A 553 -25.06 24.07 -6.90
C GLY A 553 -26.45 24.49 -7.36
N ARG A 554 -27.43 23.59 -7.19
CA ARG A 554 -28.83 24.03 -7.14
C ARG A 554 -28.94 24.98 -5.95
N ARG A 555 -29.15 26.26 -6.25
CA ARG A 555 -29.44 27.32 -5.28
C ARG A 555 -30.70 27.00 -4.49
#